data_AF-A0A7Y1YGA3-F1
#
_entry.id   AF-A0A7Y1YGA3-F1
#
_cell.length_a   1.000
_cell.length_b   1.000
_cell.length_c   1.000
_cell.angle_alpha   90.00
_cell.angle_beta   90.00
_cell.angle_gamma   90.00
#
_symmetry.space_group_name_H-M   'P 1'
#
loop_
_entity.id
_entity.type
_entity.pdbx_description
1 polymer ?
#
loop_
_entity_poly.entity_id
_entity_poly.type
_entity_poly.pdbx_seq_one_letter_code
_entity_poly.pdbx_strand_id
1 'polypeptide(L)'
;MTLPEDPASRRSFNIYLGIIIVIMLITGVMALVDIWHGDVVESTELGEERQLRLPDGTQVTLQQSSELTFHKGDPQELRLQGSAIFNTQNREVKTKDLEVETMDLTVEAGSARFSMAYSDRTSVEVLAGQVTVVLKPDGYEKVLEAGDSISHRHQP
;
A
#
# COMPACT_ATOMS: atom_id res chain seq x y z
N MET A 1 40.42 -40.25 -35.13
CA MET A 1 39.78 -39.69 -36.35
C MET A 1 38.56 -38.91 -35.88
N THR A 2 38.69 -37.59 -35.71
CA THR A 2 37.61 -36.71 -35.24
C THR A 2 36.89 -36.15 -36.47
N LEU A 3 35.57 -36.30 -36.52
CA LEU A 3 34.75 -35.77 -37.60
C LEU A 3 34.86 -34.24 -37.66
N PRO A 4 34.93 -33.63 -38.86
CA PRO A 4 34.97 -32.18 -38.99
C PRO A 4 33.63 -31.58 -38.54
N GLU A 5 33.65 -30.70 -37.54
CA GLU A 5 32.45 -29.98 -37.09
C GLU A 5 32.05 -28.94 -38.14
N ASP A 6 30.79 -28.98 -38.59
CA ASP A 6 30.23 -28.02 -39.53
C ASP A 6 30.08 -26.63 -38.88
N PRO A 7 30.72 -25.57 -39.41
CA PRO A 7 30.62 -24.22 -38.86
C PRO A 7 29.19 -23.66 -38.82
N ALA A 8 28.28 -24.16 -39.68
CA ALA A 8 26.87 -23.77 -39.66
C ALA A 8 26.15 -24.24 -38.39
N SER A 9 26.53 -25.42 -37.87
CA SER A 9 25.95 -26.00 -36.64
C SER A 9 26.33 -25.23 -35.37
N ARG A 10 27.56 -24.71 -35.31
CA ARG A 10 28.04 -23.87 -34.20
C ARG A 10 27.35 -22.51 -34.15
N ARG A 11 27.06 -21.92 -35.33
CA ARG A 11 26.39 -20.62 -35.45
C ARG A 11 24.92 -20.71 -35.04
N SER A 12 24.19 -21.73 -35.49
CA SER A 12 22.81 -21.95 -35.07
C SER A 12 22.72 -22.29 -33.58
N PHE A 13 23.64 -23.11 -33.07
CA PHE A 13 23.72 -23.43 -31.63
C PHE A 13 23.92 -22.19 -30.76
N ASN A 14 24.83 -21.29 -31.13
CA ASN A 14 25.06 -20.04 -30.39
C ASN A 14 23.84 -19.10 -30.42
N ILE A 15 23.07 -19.10 -31.52
CA ILE A 15 21.82 -18.33 -31.62
C ILE A 15 20.75 -18.91 -30.69
N TYR A 16 20.57 -20.23 -30.66
CA TYR A 16 19.62 -20.88 -29.75
C TYR A 16 19.98 -20.65 -28.28
N LEU A 17 21.27 -20.74 -27.94
CA LEU A 17 21.75 -20.46 -26.58
C LEU A 17 21.47 -19.00 -26.18
N GLY A 18 21.72 -18.04 -27.09
CA GLY A 18 21.39 -16.64 -26.89
C GLY A 18 19.90 -16.41 -26.66
N ILE A 19 19.03 -17.07 -27.42
CA ILE A 19 17.57 -16.97 -27.26
C ILE A 19 17.14 -17.51 -25.88
N ILE A 20 17.68 -18.65 -25.44
CA ILE A 20 17.35 -19.24 -24.14
C ILE A 20 17.75 -18.30 -22.99
N ILE A 21 18.93 -17.68 -23.07
CA ILE A 21 19.39 -16.72 -22.06
C ILE A 21 18.47 -15.49 -22.01
N VAL A 22 18.08 -14.96 -23.18
CA VAL A 22 17.17 -13.81 -23.25
C VAL A 22 15.80 -14.15 -22.66
N ILE A 23 15.24 -15.31 -22.97
CA ILE A 23 13.96 -15.76 -22.41
C ILE A 23 14.09 -15.90 -20.88
N MET A 24 15.15 -16.54 -20.38
CA MET A 24 15.38 -16.72 -18.95
C MET A 24 15.51 -15.37 -18.22
N LEU A 25 16.19 -14.37 -18.83
CA LEU A 25 16.28 -13.02 -18.28
C LEU A 25 14.92 -12.32 -18.24
N ILE A 26 14.12 -12.41 -19.32
CA ILE A 26 12.78 -11.80 -19.36
C ILE A 26 11.88 -12.43 -18.30
N THR A 27 11.86 -13.75 -18.19
CA THR A 27 11.07 -14.46 -17.17
C THR A 27 11.53 -14.11 -15.76
N GLY A 28 12.84 -14.01 -15.54
CA GLY A 28 13.41 -13.59 -14.25
C GLY A 28 13.01 -12.16 -13.87
N VAL A 29 13.04 -11.22 -14.81
CA VAL A 29 12.61 -9.84 -14.60
C VAL A 29 11.10 -9.76 -14.32
N MET A 30 10.27 -10.49 -15.06
CA MET A 30 8.82 -10.54 -14.79
C MET A 30 8.51 -11.09 -13.39
N ALA A 31 9.16 -12.18 -12.98
CA ALA A 31 8.98 -12.74 -11.64
C ALA A 31 9.41 -11.77 -10.53
N LEU A 32 10.46 -10.98 -10.76
CA LEU A 32 10.87 -9.92 -9.84
C LEU A 32 9.83 -8.80 -9.76
N VAL A 33 9.23 -8.39 -10.87
CA VAL A 33 8.17 -7.37 -10.87
C VAL A 33 6.96 -7.83 -10.06
N ASP A 34 6.51 -9.07 -10.23
CA ASP A 34 5.34 -9.60 -9.50
C ASP A 34 5.58 -9.65 -7.97
N ILE A 35 6.79 -9.99 -7.53
CA ILE A 35 7.15 -10.00 -6.10
C ILE A 35 7.03 -8.60 -5.48
N TRP A 36 7.28 -7.54 -6.27
CA TRP A 36 7.24 -6.16 -5.83
C TRP A 36 5.85 -5.51 -5.91
N HIS A 37 4.93 -6.05 -6.72
CA HIS A 37 3.61 -5.45 -7.00
C HIS A 37 2.43 -6.16 -6.32
N GLY A 38 2.68 -6.99 -5.31
CA GLY A 38 1.61 -7.65 -4.56
C GLY A 38 0.93 -6.76 -3.53
N ASP A 39 -0.39 -6.93 -3.38
CA ASP A 39 -1.15 -6.45 -2.24
C ASP A 39 -0.74 -7.18 -0.96
N VAL A 40 -0.66 -6.43 0.13
CA VAL A 40 -0.53 -6.94 1.49
C VAL A 40 -1.84 -6.66 2.20
N VAL A 41 -2.41 -7.70 2.80
CA VAL A 41 -3.64 -7.62 3.59
C VAL A 41 -3.30 -8.03 5.01
N GLU A 42 -3.52 -7.11 5.95
CA GLU A 42 -3.36 -7.34 7.38
C GLU A 42 -4.75 -7.28 8.03
N SER A 43 -5.17 -8.36 8.68
CA SER A 43 -6.47 -8.46 9.32
C SER A 43 -6.35 -8.89 10.78
N THR A 44 -7.28 -8.41 11.61
CA THR A 44 -7.45 -8.78 13.02
C THR A 44 -8.77 -9.52 13.25
N GLU A 45 -8.75 -10.49 14.15
CA GLU A 45 -9.95 -11.19 14.60
C GLU A 45 -10.71 -10.42 15.70
N LEU A 46 -11.82 -10.99 16.17
CA LEU A 46 -12.59 -10.43 17.29
C LEU A 46 -11.74 -10.45 18.57
N GLY A 47 -11.64 -9.31 19.26
CA GLY A 47 -10.82 -9.16 20.46
C GLY A 47 -9.30 -9.08 20.20
N GLU A 48 -8.86 -9.10 18.95
CA GLU A 48 -7.46 -8.92 18.59
C GLU A 48 -7.14 -7.44 18.31
N GLU A 49 -5.98 -6.97 18.76
CA GLU A 49 -5.40 -5.71 18.31
C GLU A 49 -3.99 -6.00 17.78
N ARG A 50 -3.62 -5.39 16.65
CA ARG A 50 -2.29 -5.58 16.05
C ARG A 50 -1.62 -4.25 15.78
N GLN A 51 -0.36 -4.14 16.23
CA GLN A 51 0.51 -3.02 15.88
C GLN A 51 1.39 -3.41 14.69
N LEU A 52 1.34 -2.58 13.66
CA LEU A 52 2.07 -2.72 12.41
C LEU A 52 3.00 -1.53 12.22
N ARG A 53 4.14 -1.76 11.59
CA ARG A 53 5.04 -0.70 11.15
C ARG A 53 5.26 -0.84 9.65
N LEU A 54 4.85 0.17 8.90
CA LEU A 54 4.98 0.19 7.45
C LEU A 54 6.42 0.54 7.06
N PRO A 55 6.84 0.22 5.82
CA PRO A 55 8.20 0.48 5.34
C PRO A 55 8.65 1.95 5.43
N ASP A 56 7.72 2.90 5.38
CA ASP A 56 7.96 4.34 5.49
C ASP A 56 8.11 4.84 6.94
N GLY A 57 7.98 3.93 7.91
CA GLY A 57 8.05 4.22 9.34
C GLY A 57 6.71 4.53 10.00
N THR A 58 5.61 4.62 9.24
CA THR A 58 4.26 4.81 9.78
C THR A 58 3.91 3.68 10.73
N GLN A 59 3.38 4.03 11.90
CA GLN A 59 2.87 3.05 12.86
C GLN A 59 1.35 3.00 12.75
N VAL A 60 0.81 1.80 12.61
CA VAL A 60 -0.63 1.56 12.55
C VAL A 60 -1.02 0.61 13.66
N THR A 61 -2.02 1.00 14.46
CA THR A 61 -2.67 0.11 15.41
C THR A 61 -4.02 -0.28 14.83
N LEU A 62 -4.10 -1.49 14.28
CA LEU A 62 -5.31 -2.06 13.72
C LEU A 62 -6.14 -2.66 14.87
N GLN A 63 -7.37 -2.17 15.04
CA GLN A 63 -8.26 -2.62 16.11
C GLN A 63 -8.95 -3.93 15.73
N GLN A 64 -9.75 -4.51 16.63
CA GLN A 64 -10.46 -5.77 16.38
C GLN A 64 -11.34 -5.75 15.13
N SER A 65 -11.49 -6.91 14.49
CA SER A 65 -12.35 -7.11 13.31
C SER A 65 -12.12 -6.07 12.22
N SER A 66 -10.85 -5.75 11.96
CA SER A 66 -10.45 -4.72 10.99
C SER A 66 -9.47 -5.30 9.98
N GLU A 67 -9.39 -4.66 8.82
CA GLU A 67 -8.53 -5.05 7.71
C GLU A 67 -7.86 -3.81 7.12
N LEU A 68 -6.56 -3.91 6.90
CA LEU A 68 -5.76 -2.91 6.23
C LEU A 68 -5.14 -3.54 4.98
N THR A 69 -5.39 -2.95 3.82
CA THR A 69 -4.79 -3.36 2.55
C THR A 69 -3.85 -2.28 2.04
N PHE A 70 -2.67 -2.66 1.56
CA PHE A 70 -1.70 -1.75 0.96
C PHE A 70 -0.80 -2.45 -0.03
N HIS A 71 -0.22 -1.71 -0.98
CA HIS A 71 0.69 -2.27 -1.97
C HIS A 71 2.12 -2.28 -1.42
N LYS A 72 2.89 -3.36 -1.63
CA LYS A 72 4.30 -3.39 -1.20
C LYS A 72 5.15 -2.28 -1.83
N GLY A 73 4.88 -1.97 -3.10
CA GLY A 73 5.55 -0.92 -3.85
C GLY A 73 5.08 0.49 -3.50
N ASP A 74 3.88 0.62 -2.92
CA ASP A 74 3.34 1.90 -2.47
C ASP A 74 2.62 1.77 -1.11
N PRO A 75 3.39 1.69 -0.01
CA PRO A 75 2.83 1.51 1.33
C PRO A 75 2.17 2.78 1.87
N GLN A 76 2.02 3.82 1.04
CA GLN A 76 1.47 5.12 1.45
C GLN A 76 0.00 5.22 1.07
N GLU A 77 -0.48 4.37 0.15
CA GLU A 77 -1.87 4.24 -0.24
C GLU A 77 -2.49 3.03 0.46
N LEU A 78 -3.33 3.29 1.47
CA LEU A 78 -3.95 2.30 2.32
C LEU A 78 -5.44 2.24 2.06
N ARG A 79 -6.03 1.04 2.13
CA ARG A 79 -7.48 0.85 2.22
C ARG A 79 -7.83 0.26 3.58
N LEU A 80 -8.77 0.89 4.28
CA LEU A 80 -9.20 0.47 5.61
C LEU A 80 -10.62 -0.09 5.58
N GLN A 81 -10.82 -1.24 6.22
CA GLN A 81 -12.11 -1.71 6.70
C GLN A 81 -12.04 -1.88 8.22
N GLY A 82 -13.08 -1.48 8.96
CA GLY A 82 -13.04 -1.48 10.43
C GLY A 82 -12.34 -0.23 10.97
N SER A 83 -11.47 -0.37 11.97
CA SER A 83 -10.91 0.76 12.71
C SER A 83 -9.41 0.66 12.93
N ALA A 84 -8.72 1.80 12.85
CA ALA A 84 -7.29 1.88 13.08
C ALA A 84 -6.85 3.25 13.62
N ILE A 85 -5.70 3.27 14.30
CA ILE A 85 -5.00 4.49 14.69
C ILE A 85 -3.70 4.58 13.90
N PHE A 86 -3.48 5.71 13.24
CA PHE A 86 -2.32 5.98 12.41
C PHE A 86 -1.41 6.99 13.10
N ASN A 87 -0.11 6.77 13.04
CA ASN A 87 0.90 7.71 13.52
C ASN A 87 2.01 7.87 12.46
N THR A 88 2.00 9.01 11.79
CA THR A 88 2.93 9.39 10.72
C THR A 88 4.01 10.37 11.19
N GLN A 89 4.02 10.79 12.46
CA GLN A 89 4.97 11.79 12.98
C GLN A 89 6.44 11.34 12.95
N ASN A 90 6.69 10.03 12.87
CA ASN A 90 8.04 9.44 12.86
C ASN A 90 8.47 8.97 11.46
N ARG A 91 7.79 9.42 10.40
CA ARG A 91 8.16 9.09 9.01
C ARG A 91 9.42 9.81 8.58
N GLU A 92 10.08 9.27 7.57
CA GLU A 92 11.21 9.94 6.94
C GLU A 92 10.71 11.18 6.16
N VAL A 93 11.34 12.34 6.36
CA VAL A 93 10.90 13.67 5.87
C VAL A 93 10.74 13.78 4.33
N LYS A 94 11.12 12.74 3.56
CA LYS A 94 11.06 12.72 2.09
C LYS A 94 9.97 11.81 1.51
N THR A 95 9.11 11.21 2.31
CA THR A 95 8.02 10.33 1.83
C THR A 95 6.80 11.14 1.37
N LYS A 96 6.00 10.58 0.45
CA LYS A 96 4.69 11.13 0.05
C LYS A 96 3.75 11.12 1.27
N ASP A 97 2.72 11.96 1.28
CA ASP A 97 1.70 11.91 2.33
C ASP A 97 1.02 10.53 2.39
N LEU A 98 0.59 10.12 3.58
CA LEU A 98 -0.18 8.90 3.77
C LEU A 98 -1.61 9.14 3.31
N GLU A 99 -2.11 8.29 2.43
CA GLU A 99 -3.48 8.30 1.94
C GLU A 99 -4.21 7.07 2.51
N VAL A 100 -5.22 7.28 3.35
CA VAL A 100 -6.07 6.21 3.89
C VAL A 100 -7.46 6.33 3.29
N GLU A 101 -7.81 5.37 2.45
CA GLU A 101 -9.06 5.32 1.73
C GLU A 101 -10.09 4.43 2.42
N THR A 102 -11.32 4.93 2.46
CA THR A 102 -12.54 4.14 2.59
C THR A 102 -13.38 4.30 1.32
N MET A 103 -14.55 3.66 1.30
CA MET A 103 -15.48 3.79 0.16
C MET A 103 -15.99 5.23 -0.03
N ASP A 104 -16.15 5.98 1.06
CA ASP A 104 -16.83 7.27 1.09
C ASP A 104 -15.90 8.47 1.31
N LEU A 105 -14.65 8.28 1.72
CA LEU A 105 -13.68 9.36 1.82
C LEU A 105 -12.22 8.87 1.74
N THR A 106 -11.31 9.82 1.55
CA THR A 106 -9.86 9.63 1.66
C THR A 106 -9.31 10.59 2.71
N VAL A 107 -8.37 10.12 3.54
CA VAL A 107 -7.64 10.95 4.49
C VAL A 107 -6.19 11.06 4.03
N GLU A 108 -5.70 12.29 3.85
CA GLU A 108 -4.32 12.60 3.50
C GLU A 108 -3.58 13.15 4.74
N ALA A 109 -2.42 12.57 5.06
CA ALA A 109 -1.68 12.91 6.27
C ALA A 109 -0.16 12.87 6.07
N GLY A 110 0.49 14.03 6.14
CA GLY A 110 1.96 14.14 6.13
C GLY A 110 2.58 13.73 7.48
N SER A 111 2.39 14.57 8.51
CA SER A 111 2.88 14.33 9.87
C SER A 111 1.76 14.57 10.89
N ALA A 112 1.03 13.50 11.20
CA ALA A 112 -0.15 13.52 12.05
C ALA A 112 -0.27 12.24 12.88
N ARG A 113 -1.14 12.29 13.88
CA ARG A 113 -1.66 11.13 14.59
C ARG A 113 -3.17 11.23 14.57
N PHE A 114 -3.86 10.24 14.04
CA PHE A 114 -5.31 10.27 13.89
C PHE A 114 -5.92 8.87 14.04
N SER A 115 -7.18 8.81 14.45
CA SER A 115 -7.97 7.58 14.44
C SER A 115 -8.97 7.63 13.28
N MET A 116 -9.25 6.47 12.72
CA MET A 116 -10.24 6.30 11.67
C MET A 116 -11.07 5.05 11.98
N ALA A 117 -12.39 5.15 11.81
CA ALA A 117 -13.30 4.01 11.90
C ALA A 117 -14.26 4.03 10.71
N TYR A 118 -14.44 2.87 10.11
CA TYR A 118 -15.27 2.61 8.94
C TYR A 118 -16.28 1.50 9.27
N SER A 119 -17.54 1.88 9.46
CA SER A 119 -18.67 0.99 9.78
C SER A 119 -19.95 1.39 9.04
N ASP A 120 -21.03 1.73 9.77
CA ASP A 120 -22.22 2.43 9.26
C ASP A 120 -21.93 3.88 8.82
N ARG A 121 -20.81 4.41 9.30
CA ARG A 121 -20.29 5.75 9.03
C ARG A 121 -18.78 5.68 9.02
N THR A 122 -18.17 6.64 8.35
CA THR A 122 -16.74 6.90 8.49
C THR A 122 -16.53 8.01 9.48
N SER A 123 -15.70 7.79 10.49
CA SER A 123 -15.28 8.82 11.44
C SER A 123 -13.78 8.99 11.43
N VAL A 124 -13.33 10.24 11.49
CA VAL A 124 -11.93 10.62 11.58
C VAL A 124 -11.78 11.57 12.76
N GLU A 125 -10.82 11.30 13.64
CA GLU A 125 -10.46 12.15 14.78
C GLU A 125 -8.95 12.41 14.77
N VAL A 126 -8.56 13.68 14.85
CA VAL A 126 -7.14 14.08 14.80
C VAL A 126 -6.62 14.26 16.21
N LEU A 127 -5.66 13.43 16.60
CA LEU A 127 -5.01 13.46 17.91
C LEU A 127 -3.82 14.42 17.95
N ALA A 128 -3.10 14.55 16.83
CA ALA A 128 -1.98 15.48 16.67
C ALA A 128 -1.74 15.80 15.19
N GLY A 129 -1.19 17.00 14.92
CA GLY A 129 -0.90 17.44 13.56
C GLY A 129 -2.15 17.89 12.81
N GLN A 130 -2.16 17.65 11.51
CA GLN A 130 -3.22 18.06 10.58
C GLN A 130 -3.44 16.96 9.55
N VAL A 131 -4.69 16.75 9.16
CA VAL A 131 -5.06 15.86 8.05
C VAL A 131 -6.03 16.58 7.11
N THR A 132 -6.02 16.18 5.85
CA THR A 132 -7.02 16.60 4.86
C THR A 132 -7.98 15.45 4.63
N VAL A 133 -9.28 15.69 4.78
CA VAL A 133 -10.33 14.71 4.49
C VAL A 133 -11.01 15.08 3.18
N VAL A 134 -10.96 14.18 2.20
CA VAL A 134 -11.59 14.33 0.89
C VAL A 134 -12.82 13.43 0.81
N LEU A 135 -14.02 14.00 0.79
CA LEU A 135 -15.27 13.25 0.69
C LEU A 135 -15.54 12.82 -0.76
N LYS A 136 -15.92 11.55 -0.96
CA LYS A 136 -16.31 10.97 -2.24
C LYS A 136 -17.85 10.97 -2.38
N PRO A 137 -18.41 11.12 -3.59
CA PRO A 137 -17.74 11.35 -4.88
C PRO A 137 -17.47 12.83 -5.19
N ASP A 138 -18.00 13.76 -4.38
CA ASP A 138 -18.05 15.19 -4.72
C ASP A 138 -16.68 15.88 -4.64
N GLY A 139 -15.67 15.25 -4.04
CA GLY A 139 -14.33 15.79 -3.86
C GLY A 139 -14.27 16.95 -2.87
N TYR A 140 -15.26 17.05 -1.97
CA TYR A 140 -15.25 18.11 -0.96
C TYR A 140 -14.11 17.86 0.04
N GLU A 141 -13.20 18.83 0.13
CA GLU A 141 -12.06 18.76 1.02
C GLU A 141 -12.33 19.52 2.33
N LYS A 142 -11.91 18.92 3.44
CA LYS A 142 -11.90 19.56 4.75
C LYS A 142 -10.60 19.26 5.48
N VAL A 143 -9.90 20.32 5.83
CA VAL A 143 -8.74 20.24 6.72
C VAL A 143 -9.22 20.10 8.16
N LEU A 144 -8.64 19.16 8.90
CA LEU A 144 -8.87 18.94 10.33
C LEU A 144 -7.56 19.10 11.09
N GLU A 145 -7.59 19.83 12.20
CA GLU A 145 -6.44 20.01 13.10
C GLU A 145 -6.60 19.17 14.37
N ALA A 146 -5.54 19.08 15.17
CA ALA A 146 -5.56 18.35 16.43
C ALA A 146 -6.74 18.78 17.33
N GLY A 147 -7.56 17.81 17.74
CA GLY A 147 -8.80 18.01 18.49
C GLY A 147 -10.07 18.04 17.62
N ASP A 148 -9.94 18.18 16.30
CA ASP A 148 -11.08 18.11 15.40
C ASP A 148 -11.51 16.67 15.13
N SER A 149 -12.79 16.51 14.81
CA SER A 149 -13.34 15.27 14.28
C SER A 149 -14.39 15.54 13.21
N ILE A 150 -14.59 14.55 12.34
CA ILE A 150 -15.70 14.50 11.40
C ILE A 150 -16.30 13.10 11.40
N SER A 151 -17.60 13.02 11.16
CA SER A 151 -18.25 11.76 10.84
C SER A 151 -19.14 11.94 9.62
N HIS A 152 -18.99 11.05 8.65
CA HIS A 152 -19.74 11.01 7.41
C HIS A 152 -20.51 9.70 7.32
N ARG A 153 -21.82 9.77 7.07
CA ARG A 153 -22.65 8.57 6.91
C ARG A 153 -22.60 8.13 5.46
N HIS A 154 -22.45 6.83 5.21
CA HIS A 154 -22.52 6.30 3.87
C HIS A 154 -23.88 6.60 3.24
N GLN A 155 -23.86 7.19 2.05
CA GLN A 155 -25.06 7.39 1.25
C GLN A 155 -25.25 6.14 0.37
N PRO A 156 -26.40 5.45 0.44
CA PRO A 156 -26.66 4.23 -0.32
C PRO A 156 -26.79 4.48 -1.83
#